data_AF-A0A4Y7PMG0-F1
#
_entry.id   AF-A0A4Y7PMG0-F1
#
_cell.length_a   1.000
_cell.length_b   1.000
_cell.length_c   1.000
_cell.angle_alpha   90.00
_cell.angle_beta   90.00
_cell.angle_gamma   90.00
#
_symmetry.space_group_name_H-M   'P 1'
#
loop_
_entity.id
_entity.type
_entity.pdbx_description
1 polymer ?
#
loop_
_entity_poly.entity_id
_entity_poly.type
_entity_poly.pdbx_seq_one_letter_code
_entity_poly.pdbx_strand_id
1 'polypeptide(L)'
;MGIGQPWSQQAEAEAEALRHLGTPKNTQYSTLMSFRKNDLVGWEQFCYKRMEFDYLTEVEAYQRLQLFQGRHIPMFYGEAKLITTDVTRAIIPRAILIEYIPDAIPLHNMNKDSISLTLAKSFLEILKEFHARGVVHNDLNYGNILVCRSENGQARAFIIDFEHPCLRESNSDAEWADIVHQLGDTRFMLGLLQESLGIEDVSSFIGEAIDINS
;
A
#
# COMPACT_ATOMS: atom_id res chain seq x y z
N MET A 1 -19.39 6.98 -2.42
CA MET A 1 -20.61 6.37 -1.82
C MET A 1 -20.21 4.95 -1.42
N GLY A 2 -20.07 4.69 -0.13
CA GLY A 2 -19.53 3.43 0.38
C GLY A 2 -20.46 2.26 0.08
N ILE A 3 -19.98 1.30 -0.70
CA ILE A 3 -20.64 0.02 -0.93
C ILE A 3 -20.31 -0.86 0.28
N GLY A 4 -20.78 -0.48 1.47
CA GLY A 4 -20.59 -1.25 2.69
C GLY A 4 -21.87 -2.00 3.02
N GLN A 5 -21.80 -3.33 3.13
CA GLN A 5 -22.84 -4.09 3.83
C GLN A 5 -22.55 -4.04 5.33
N PRO A 6 -23.57 -3.88 6.19
CA PRO A 6 -23.36 -3.91 7.64
C PRO A 6 -22.86 -5.30 8.05
N TRP A 7 -21.77 -5.32 8.82
CA TRP A 7 -21.26 -6.55 9.43
C TRP A 7 -22.32 -7.20 10.34
N SER A 8 -22.35 -8.54 10.36
CA SER A 8 -23.14 -9.29 11.35
C SER A 8 -22.41 -10.55 11.80
N GLN A 9 -22.49 -10.83 13.10
CA GLN A 9 -21.85 -12.01 13.69
C GLN A 9 -22.33 -13.33 13.06
N GLN A 10 -23.61 -13.41 12.70
CA GLN A 10 -24.18 -14.59 12.05
C GLN A 10 -23.57 -14.81 10.66
N ALA A 11 -23.52 -13.79 9.81
CA ALA A 11 -22.97 -13.93 8.47
C ALA A 11 -21.48 -14.29 8.49
N GLU A 12 -20.73 -13.73 9.44
CA GLU A 12 -19.31 -14.04 9.64
C GLU A 12 -19.10 -15.52 10.04
N ALA A 13 -19.92 -16.02 10.98
CA ALA A 13 -19.86 -17.41 11.42
C ALA A 13 -20.25 -18.40 10.32
N GLU A 14 -21.27 -18.09 9.53
CA GLU A 14 -21.67 -18.87 8.37
C GLU A 14 -20.57 -18.87 7.30
N ALA A 15 -19.93 -17.73 7.05
CA ALA A 15 -18.80 -17.64 6.13
C ALA A 15 -17.60 -18.49 6.61
N GLU A 16 -17.26 -18.47 7.89
CA GLU A 16 -16.18 -19.31 8.43
C GLU A 16 -16.51 -20.81 8.32
N ALA A 17 -17.74 -21.20 8.65
CA ALA A 17 -18.18 -22.59 8.51
C ALA A 17 -18.08 -23.08 7.06
N LEU A 18 -18.46 -22.24 6.07
CA LEU A 18 -18.32 -22.57 4.66
C LEU A 18 -16.87 -22.79 4.23
N ARG A 19 -15.92 -21.99 4.76
CA ARG A 19 -14.48 -22.16 4.47
C ARG A 19 -13.97 -23.51 4.99
N HIS A 20 -14.35 -23.90 6.20
CA HIS A 20 -13.99 -25.20 6.76
C HIS A 20 -14.55 -26.40 5.98
N LEU A 21 -15.70 -26.23 5.32
CA LEU A 21 -16.32 -27.26 4.49
C LEU A 21 -15.68 -27.38 3.08
N GLY A 22 -14.68 -26.56 2.75
CA GLY A 22 -13.91 -26.67 1.51
C GLY A 22 -14.56 -26.01 0.29
N THR A 23 -15.16 -24.83 0.46
CA THR A 23 -15.67 -24.04 -0.70
C THR A 23 -14.57 -23.88 -1.76
N PRO A 24 -14.89 -23.91 -3.08
CA PRO A 24 -13.86 -24.00 -4.11
C PRO A 24 -12.83 -22.87 -4.02
N LYS A 25 -11.56 -23.27 -3.95
CA LYS A 25 -10.43 -22.40 -4.28
C LYS A 25 -10.56 -22.05 -5.77
N ASN A 26 -10.72 -20.77 -6.08
CA ASN A 26 -10.87 -20.15 -7.41
C ASN A 26 -12.29 -20.08 -7.97
N THR A 27 -12.74 -18.87 -8.29
CA THR A 27 -12.35 -18.28 -9.59
C THR A 27 -12.66 -16.79 -9.61
N GLN A 28 -11.59 -16.02 -9.79
CA GLN A 28 -11.52 -14.63 -10.20
C GLN A 28 -12.03 -13.57 -9.20
N TYR A 29 -11.20 -12.54 -9.04
CA TYR A 29 -11.56 -11.16 -8.70
C TYR A 29 -12.61 -10.57 -9.69
N SER A 30 -13.50 -11.39 -10.26
CA SER A 30 -14.51 -10.95 -11.19
C SER A 30 -15.60 -10.23 -10.41
N THR A 31 -15.36 -8.92 -10.37
CA THR A 31 -16.32 -7.86 -10.14
C THR A 31 -16.78 -7.69 -8.70
N LEU A 32 -16.29 -6.59 -8.11
CA LEU A 32 -17.03 -5.64 -7.24
C LEU A 32 -18.52 -5.38 -7.62
N MET A 33 -19.05 -6.02 -8.67
CA MET A 33 -20.32 -5.71 -9.34
C MET A 33 -21.34 -6.86 -9.35
N SER A 34 -21.10 -8.02 -8.73
CA SER A 34 -22.10 -9.11 -8.75
C SER A 34 -22.65 -9.55 -7.38
N PHE A 35 -22.17 -8.98 -6.27
CA PHE A 35 -22.82 -9.22 -4.98
C PHE A 35 -24.23 -8.67 -5.02
N ARG A 36 -25.22 -9.57 -4.97
CA ARG A 36 -26.61 -9.16 -4.72
C ARG A 36 -26.58 -8.35 -3.42
N LYS A 37 -27.32 -7.24 -3.38
CA LYS A 37 -27.37 -6.27 -2.27
C LYS A 37 -27.71 -6.88 -0.88
N ASN A 38 -27.97 -8.18 -0.79
CA ASN A 38 -28.37 -8.91 0.41
C ASN A 38 -27.52 -10.17 0.68
N ASP A 39 -26.43 -10.42 -0.06
CA ASP A 39 -25.55 -11.58 0.19
C ASP A 39 -24.51 -11.24 1.28
N LEU A 40 -24.97 -11.23 2.53
CA LEU A 40 -24.10 -10.89 3.68
C LEU A 40 -22.99 -11.93 3.85
N VAL A 41 -23.27 -13.22 3.66
CA VAL A 41 -22.27 -14.29 3.80
C VAL A 41 -21.21 -14.20 2.70
N GLY A 42 -21.62 -13.98 1.45
CA GLY A 42 -20.69 -13.76 0.34
C GLY A 42 -19.85 -12.49 0.52
N TRP A 43 -20.44 -11.43 1.10
CA TRP A 43 -19.71 -10.22 1.47
C TRP A 43 -18.64 -10.47 2.55
N GLU A 44 -18.96 -11.23 3.59
CA GLU A 44 -17.98 -11.61 4.64
C GLU A 44 -16.86 -12.50 4.06
N GLN A 45 -17.16 -13.38 3.11
CA GLN A 45 -16.13 -14.14 2.37
C GLN A 45 -15.22 -13.23 1.55
N PHE A 46 -15.79 -12.24 0.89
CA PHE A 46 -15.02 -11.26 0.13
C PHE A 46 -14.10 -10.44 1.04
N CYS A 47 -14.65 -9.90 2.14
CA CYS A 47 -13.89 -9.12 3.11
C CYS A 47 -12.74 -9.95 3.69
N TYR A 48 -13.00 -11.21 4.09
CA TYR A 48 -11.98 -12.12 4.58
C TYR A 48 -10.83 -12.31 3.57
N LYS A 49 -11.17 -12.65 2.32
CA LYS A 49 -10.16 -12.91 1.29
C LYS A 49 -9.33 -11.68 0.97
N ARG A 50 -9.98 -10.52 0.92
CA ARG A 50 -9.31 -9.24 0.71
C ARG A 50 -8.38 -8.91 1.86
N MET A 51 -8.88 -8.95 3.11
CA MET A 51 -8.05 -8.74 4.29
C MET A 51 -6.85 -9.69 4.36
N GLU A 52 -7.03 -10.97 3.99
CA GLU A 52 -5.92 -11.93 3.98
C GLU A 52 -4.93 -11.67 2.84
N PHE A 53 -5.40 -11.25 1.67
CA PHE A 53 -4.54 -10.84 0.57
C PHE A 53 -3.73 -9.59 0.91
N ASP A 54 -4.41 -8.53 1.37
CA ASP A 54 -3.79 -7.25 1.75
C ASP A 54 -2.74 -7.51 2.84
N TYR A 55 -3.10 -8.30 3.87
CA TYR A 55 -2.17 -8.72 4.91
C TYR A 55 -0.92 -9.44 4.38
N LEU A 56 -1.10 -10.46 3.53
CA LEU A 56 0.02 -11.30 3.06
C LEU A 56 0.96 -10.47 2.18
N THR A 57 0.40 -9.64 1.32
CA THR A 57 1.17 -8.80 0.40
C THR A 57 1.88 -7.66 1.13
N GLU A 58 1.27 -7.06 2.14
CA GLU A 58 1.90 -6.04 2.98
C GLU A 58 3.08 -6.61 3.77
N VAL A 59 2.91 -7.78 4.42
CA VAL A 59 4.00 -8.44 5.17
C VAL A 59 5.16 -8.77 4.23
N GLU A 60 4.88 -9.30 3.05
CA GLU A 60 5.91 -9.62 2.05
C GLU A 60 6.62 -8.34 1.54
N ALA A 61 5.91 -7.22 1.36
CA ALA A 61 6.52 -5.94 1.03
C ALA A 61 7.51 -5.50 2.11
N TYR A 62 7.12 -5.54 3.39
CA TYR A 62 8.02 -5.22 4.51
C TYR A 62 9.25 -6.14 4.56
N GLN A 63 9.08 -7.43 4.28
CA GLN A 63 10.18 -8.40 4.23
C GLN A 63 11.17 -8.09 3.11
N ARG A 64 10.69 -7.80 1.90
CA ARG A 64 11.54 -7.42 0.75
C ARG A 64 12.25 -6.09 0.96
N LEU A 65 11.64 -5.18 1.69
CA LEU A 65 12.15 -3.84 1.95
C LEU A 65 12.85 -3.69 3.31
N GLN A 66 13.35 -4.80 3.88
CA GLN A 66 14.01 -4.81 5.20
C GLN A 66 15.14 -3.76 5.33
N LEU A 67 15.88 -3.48 4.26
CA LEU A 67 16.97 -2.51 4.25
C LEU A 67 16.52 -1.05 4.45
N PHE A 68 15.24 -0.75 4.24
CA PHE A 68 14.65 0.59 4.30
C PHE A 68 13.90 0.87 5.61
N GLN A 69 13.68 -0.17 6.41
CA GLN A 69 13.00 -0.08 7.69
C GLN A 69 13.74 0.85 8.67
N GLY A 70 12.97 1.69 9.38
CA GLY A 70 13.48 2.69 10.33
C GLY A 70 14.13 3.92 9.69
N ARG A 71 14.11 4.01 8.35
CA ARG A 71 14.69 5.14 7.60
C ARG A 71 13.74 5.74 6.57
N HIS A 72 13.14 4.87 5.76
CA HIS A 72 12.29 5.26 4.63
C HIS A 72 10.95 4.55 4.61
N ILE A 73 10.82 3.45 5.38
CA ILE A 73 9.55 2.85 5.77
C ILE A 73 9.62 2.56 7.28
N PRO A 74 8.48 2.45 7.99
CA PRO A 74 8.45 2.07 9.40
C PRO A 74 9.21 0.78 9.68
N MET A 75 9.79 0.63 10.88
CA MET A 75 10.24 -0.71 11.31
C MET A 75 9.07 -1.69 11.39
N PHE A 76 9.24 -2.89 10.86
CA PHE A 76 8.30 -3.99 11.03
C PHE A 76 8.71 -4.83 12.24
N TYR A 77 7.91 -4.79 13.30
CA TYR A 77 8.16 -5.54 14.52
C TYR A 77 7.58 -6.95 14.49
N GLY A 78 6.56 -7.20 13.65
CA GLY A 78 6.04 -8.53 13.43
C GLY A 78 4.54 -8.58 13.16
N GLU A 79 4.03 -9.80 13.19
CA GLU A 79 2.64 -10.15 12.94
C GLU A 79 1.86 -10.27 14.26
N ALA A 80 0.59 -9.86 14.24
CA ALA A 80 -0.31 -9.88 15.40
C ALA A 80 -1.72 -10.37 15.00
N LYS A 81 -2.55 -10.59 16.01
CA LYS A 81 -3.98 -10.92 15.85
C LYS A 81 -4.80 -9.90 16.64
N LEU A 82 -5.84 -9.36 16.03
CA LEU A 82 -6.75 -8.44 16.70
C LEU A 82 -7.80 -9.25 17.48
N ILE A 83 -7.61 -9.36 18.79
CA ILE A 83 -8.54 -10.05 19.69
C ILE A 83 -9.49 -9.02 20.31
N THR A 84 -10.76 -9.11 19.97
CA THR A 84 -11.83 -8.29 20.57
C THR A 84 -12.35 -8.94 21.84
N THR A 85 -12.71 -8.13 22.84
CA THR A 85 -13.20 -8.61 24.16
C THR A 85 -14.70 -8.41 24.35
N ASP A 86 -15.28 -7.48 23.59
CA ASP A 86 -16.68 -7.08 23.57
C ASP A 86 -17.53 -7.97 22.65
N VAL A 87 -16.92 -8.56 21.62
CA VAL A 87 -17.59 -9.43 20.66
C VAL A 87 -16.71 -10.63 20.33
N THR A 88 -17.29 -11.84 20.34
CA THR A 88 -16.63 -13.04 19.82
C THR A 88 -16.75 -13.08 18.30
N ARG A 89 -15.62 -12.97 17.62
CA ARG A 89 -15.52 -13.03 16.15
C ARG A 89 -15.29 -14.47 15.70
N ALA A 90 -15.98 -14.90 14.65
CA ALA A 90 -15.66 -16.15 13.97
C ALA A 90 -14.40 -16.01 13.09
N ILE A 91 -14.11 -14.80 12.63
CA ILE A 91 -12.90 -14.46 11.89
C ILE A 91 -12.03 -13.56 12.76
N ILE A 92 -10.81 -13.99 13.06
CA ILE A 92 -9.85 -13.17 13.81
C ILE A 92 -9.00 -12.39 12.80
N PRO A 93 -9.13 -11.05 12.72
CA PRO A 93 -8.29 -10.25 11.83
C PRO A 93 -6.81 -10.41 12.17
N ARG A 94 -5.98 -10.56 11.14
CA ARG A 94 -4.53 -10.44 11.28
C ARG A 94 -4.17 -8.95 11.28
N ALA A 95 -3.11 -8.61 11.99
CA ALA A 95 -2.59 -7.26 12.07
C ALA A 95 -1.07 -7.31 11.96
N ILE A 96 -0.47 -6.18 11.62
CA ILE A 96 0.97 -5.99 11.69
C ILE A 96 1.31 -4.99 12.78
N LEU A 97 2.46 -5.15 13.40
CA LEU A 97 3.01 -4.22 14.37
C LEU A 97 4.18 -3.49 13.72
N ILE A 98 4.05 -2.17 13.59
CA ILE A 98 5.05 -1.31 12.95
C ILE A 98 5.44 -0.13 13.84
N GLU A 99 6.55 0.51 13.50
CA GLU A 99 7.04 1.72 14.15
C GLU A 99 6.02 2.85 14.11
N TYR A 100 5.75 3.40 15.29
CA TYR A 100 5.09 4.70 15.39
C TYR A 100 6.12 5.79 15.12
N ILE A 101 5.87 6.63 14.11
CA ILE A 101 6.75 7.74 13.74
C ILE A 101 6.26 9.00 14.45
N PRO A 102 6.94 9.47 15.52
CA PRO A 102 6.51 10.65 16.25
C PRO A 102 6.65 11.92 15.41
N ASP A 103 5.73 12.86 15.62
CA ASP A 103 5.73 14.18 14.97
C ASP A 103 5.73 14.14 13.43
N ALA A 104 5.34 13.01 12.85
CA ALA A 104 5.14 12.85 11.43
C ALA A 104 3.90 13.61 10.95
N ILE A 105 4.05 14.35 9.86
CA ILE A 105 2.98 15.07 9.18
C ILE A 105 2.80 14.44 7.80
N PRO A 106 1.58 14.01 7.43
CA PRO A 106 1.30 13.56 6.07
C PRO A 106 1.61 14.66 5.05
N LEU A 107 2.14 14.27 3.89
CA LEU A 107 2.61 15.20 2.88
C LEU A 107 1.51 16.17 2.40
N HIS A 108 0.26 15.74 2.33
CA HIS A 108 -0.87 16.61 1.96
C HIS A 108 -1.15 17.73 2.97
N ASN A 109 -0.70 17.58 4.21
CA ASN A 109 -0.85 18.59 5.26
C ASN A 109 0.37 19.52 5.36
N MET A 110 1.42 19.28 4.58
CA MET A 110 2.58 20.15 4.53
C MET A 110 2.36 21.34 3.59
N ASN A 111 3.03 22.45 3.87
CA ASN A 111 3.15 23.52 2.90
C ASN A 111 4.00 23.02 1.72
N LYS A 112 3.50 23.11 0.48
CA LYS A 112 4.22 22.68 -0.74
C LYS A 112 5.62 23.31 -0.85
N ASP A 113 5.78 24.57 -0.41
CA ASP A 113 7.07 25.28 -0.43
C ASP A 113 8.14 24.65 0.48
N SER A 114 7.73 23.79 1.43
CA SER A 114 8.64 23.07 2.33
C SER A 114 9.16 21.76 1.74
N ILE A 115 8.63 21.32 0.60
CA ILE A 115 9.09 20.13 -0.12
C ILE A 115 10.29 20.54 -0.98
N SER A 116 11.49 20.34 -0.44
CA SER A 116 12.71 20.64 -1.19
C SER A 116 12.89 19.68 -2.37
N LEU A 117 13.56 20.15 -3.43
CA LEU A 117 13.96 19.31 -4.56
C LEU A 117 14.80 18.10 -4.15
N THR A 118 15.61 18.23 -3.10
CA THR A 118 16.42 17.12 -2.57
C THR A 118 15.56 16.02 -1.97
N LEU A 119 14.52 16.39 -1.20
CA LEU A 119 13.58 15.44 -0.61
C LEU A 119 12.78 14.72 -1.71
N ALA A 120 12.27 15.50 -2.66
CA ALA A 120 11.63 15.04 -3.89
C ALA A 120 12.45 13.97 -4.64
N LYS A 121 13.72 14.26 -4.95
CA LYS A 121 14.64 13.31 -5.61
C LYS A 121 14.84 12.04 -4.79
N SER A 122 14.98 12.18 -3.47
CA SER A 122 15.19 11.03 -2.60
C SER A 122 14.03 10.03 -2.64
N PHE A 123 12.79 10.50 -2.88
CA PHE A 123 11.65 9.60 -3.10
C PHE A 123 11.73 8.85 -4.43
N LEU A 124 12.11 9.51 -5.53
CA LEU A 124 12.24 8.79 -6.81
C LEU A 124 13.31 7.70 -6.73
N GLU A 125 14.43 7.99 -6.07
CA GLU A 125 15.48 7.00 -5.87
C GLU A 125 15.03 5.87 -4.92
N ILE A 126 14.27 6.17 -3.85
CA ILE A 126 13.74 5.11 -2.97
C ILE A 126 12.77 4.20 -3.73
N LEU A 127 11.90 4.75 -4.59
CA LEU A 127 10.95 3.96 -5.36
C LEU A 127 11.67 3.07 -6.38
N LYS A 128 12.70 3.58 -7.07
CA LYS A 128 13.54 2.75 -7.95
C LYS A 128 14.15 1.58 -7.18
N GLU A 129 14.62 1.81 -5.97
CA GLU A 129 15.17 0.76 -5.12
C GLU A 129 14.12 -0.24 -4.63
N PHE A 130 12.86 0.19 -4.41
CA PHE A 130 11.75 -0.71 -4.12
C PHE A 130 11.44 -1.58 -5.34
N HIS A 131 11.34 -0.98 -6.53
CA HIS A 131 11.10 -1.68 -7.78
C HIS A 131 12.20 -2.71 -8.06
N ALA A 132 13.47 -2.37 -7.82
CA ALA A 132 14.59 -3.29 -7.96
C ALA A 132 14.50 -4.51 -7.03
N ARG A 133 13.79 -4.38 -5.90
CA ARG A 133 13.49 -5.48 -4.96
C ARG A 133 12.14 -6.14 -5.20
N GLY A 134 11.52 -5.83 -6.34
CA GLY A 134 10.26 -6.45 -6.75
C GLY A 134 9.06 -5.98 -5.93
N VAL A 135 9.04 -4.71 -5.52
CA VAL A 135 7.90 -4.08 -4.84
C VAL A 135 7.52 -2.80 -5.55
N VAL A 136 6.27 -2.69 -5.97
CA VAL A 136 5.60 -1.44 -6.32
C VAL A 136 4.56 -1.16 -5.24
N HIS A 137 4.51 0.06 -4.72
CA HIS A 137 3.57 0.46 -3.68
C HIS A 137 2.13 0.45 -4.18
N ASN A 138 1.88 0.97 -5.39
CA ASN A 138 0.62 0.89 -6.15
C ASN A 138 -0.61 1.59 -5.51
N ASP A 139 -0.48 2.13 -4.29
CA ASP A 139 -1.39 3.12 -3.73
C ASP A 139 -0.65 4.37 -3.19
N LEU A 140 0.38 4.81 -3.92
CA LEU A 140 1.19 5.92 -3.46
C LEU A 140 0.42 7.23 -3.62
N ASN A 141 0.14 7.90 -2.50
CA ASN A 141 -0.55 9.17 -2.46
C ASN A 141 0.00 10.08 -1.34
N TYR A 142 -0.42 11.35 -1.32
CA TYR A 142 0.05 12.33 -0.32
C TYR A 142 -0.29 11.98 1.14
N GLY A 143 -1.26 11.10 1.38
CA GLY A 143 -1.59 10.54 2.70
C GLY A 143 -0.59 9.49 3.16
N ASN A 144 -0.01 8.76 2.22
CA ASN A 144 0.84 7.60 2.48
C ASN A 144 2.34 7.95 2.50
N ILE A 145 2.64 9.25 2.46
CA ILE A 145 3.98 9.80 2.65
C ILE A 145 3.96 10.66 3.91
N LEU A 146 4.69 10.21 4.92
CA LEU A 146 4.86 10.92 6.18
C LEU A 146 6.20 11.62 6.20
N VAL A 147 6.23 12.88 6.66
CA VAL A 147 7.48 13.64 6.82
C VAL A 147 7.64 14.05 8.28
N CYS A 148 8.80 13.79 8.85
CA CYS A 148 9.18 14.22 10.19
C CYS A 148 10.53 14.96 10.15
N ARG A 149 10.85 15.70 11.21
CA ARG A 149 12.20 16.23 11.41
C ARG A 149 13.03 15.21 12.18
N SER A 150 14.21 14.88 11.69
CA SER A 150 15.22 14.19 12.51
C SER A 150 15.76 15.12 13.59
N GLU A 151 16.45 14.52 14.57
CA GLU A 151 17.11 15.21 15.68
C GLU A 151 18.11 16.28 15.21
N ASN A 152 18.71 16.10 14.03
CA ASN A 152 19.62 17.06 13.41
C ASN A 152 18.90 18.17 12.59
N GLY A 153 17.57 18.23 12.65
CA GLY A 153 16.74 19.21 11.95
C GLY A 153 16.49 18.94 10.47
N GLN A 154 17.01 17.85 9.90
CA GLN A 154 16.74 17.46 8.52
C GLN A 154 15.34 16.84 8.38
N ALA A 155 14.68 17.07 7.25
CA ALA A 155 13.43 16.37 6.94
C ALA A 155 13.75 14.91 6.57
N ARG A 156 13.05 13.97 7.21
CA ARG A 156 13.02 12.55 6.83
C ARG A 156 11.61 12.20 6.38
N ALA A 157 11.51 11.36 5.38
CA ALA A 157 10.24 10.89 4.92
C ALA A 157 10.12 9.37 4.95
N PHE A 158 8.90 8.93 5.24
CA PHE A 158 8.51 7.55 5.35
C PHE A 158 7.37 7.29 4.39
N ILE A 159 7.49 6.23 3.60
CA ILE A 159 6.39 5.64 2.84
C ILE A 159 5.73 4.60 3.75
N ILE A 160 4.42 4.70 3.89
CA ILE A 160 3.58 3.82 4.72
C ILE A 160 2.46 3.23 3.88
N ASP A 161 1.71 2.30 4.47
CA ASP A 161 0.47 1.77 3.89
C ASP A 161 0.71 0.97 2.59
N PHE A 162 1.36 -0.19 2.77
CA PHE A 162 1.56 -1.15 1.69
C PHE A 162 0.38 -2.13 1.63
N GLU A 163 -0.87 -1.65 1.70
CA GLU A 163 -2.07 -2.49 1.66
C GLU A 163 -2.33 -3.10 0.27
N HIS A 164 -1.86 -2.46 -0.81
CA HIS A 164 -2.11 -2.90 -2.19
C HIS A 164 -0.84 -3.03 -3.06
N PRO A 165 0.27 -3.60 -2.55
CA PRO A 165 1.52 -3.59 -3.29
C PRO A 165 1.46 -4.59 -4.43
N CYS A 166 2.07 -4.25 -5.56
CA CYS A 166 2.36 -5.22 -6.59
C CYS A 166 3.73 -5.82 -6.33
N LEU A 167 3.75 -7.13 -6.10
CA LEU A 167 4.96 -7.87 -5.80
C LEU A 167 5.44 -8.60 -7.05
N ARG A 168 6.73 -8.48 -7.37
CA ARG A 168 7.35 -9.25 -8.45
C ARG A 168 7.33 -10.73 -8.07
N GLU A 169 6.83 -11.56 -8.97
CA GLU A 169 6.85 -13.01 -8.81
C GLU A 169 7.89 -13.61 -9.78
N SER A 170 7.46 -14.47 -10.71
CA SER A 170 8.31 -15.06 -11.74
C SER A 170 8.43 -14.20 -13.01
N ASN A 171 8.12 -12.91 -12.94
CA ASN A 171 8.20 -12.00 -14.08
C ASN A 171 9.64 -11.86 -14.57
N SER A 172 9.84 -11.89 -15.88
CA SER A 172 11.09 -11.46 -16.52
C SER A 172 11.38 -9.98 -16.23
N ASP A 173 12.62 -9.54 -16.44
CA ASP A 173 12.99 -8.14 -16.20
C ASP A 173 12.18 -7.17 -17.08
N ALA A 174 11.87 -7.57 -18.33
CA ALA A 174 11.06 -6.77 -19.24
C ALA A 174 9.61 -6.66 -18.77
N GLU A 175 8.98 -7.79 -18.41
CA GLU A 175 7.60 -7.78 -17.88
C GLU A 175 7.51 -6.98 -16.57
N TRP A 176 8.52 -7.09 -15.71
CA TRP A 176 8.55 -6.32 -14.48
C TRP A 176 8.71 -4.82 -14.74
N ALA A 177 9.57 -4.43 -15.69
CA ALA A 177 9.72 -3.03 -16.10
C ALA A 177 8.39 -2.46 -16.65
N ASP A 178 7.65 -3.25 -17.44
CA ASP A 178 6.34 -2.87 -17.95
C ASP A 178 5.32 -2.68 -16.81
N ILE A 179 5.30 -3.57 -15.81
CA ILE A 179 4.44 -3.45 -14.63
C ILE A 179 4.78 -2.17 -13.85
N VAL A 180 6.07 -1.94 -13.56
CA VAL A 180 6.53 -0.74 -12.85
C VAL A 180 6.13 0.54 -13.60
N HIS A 181 6.21 0.53 -14.93
CA HIS A 181 5.80 1.65 -15.76
C HIS A 181 4.29 1.92 -15.67
N GLN A 182 3.47 0.87 -15.68
CA GLN A 182 2.00 0.98 -15.69
C GLN A 182 1.39 1.37 -14.33
N LEU A 183 1.95 0.90 -13.22
CA LEU A 183 1.35 1.06 -11.88
C LEU A 183 1.60 2.44 -11.24
N GLY A 184 2.36 3.31 -11.90
CA GLY A 184 2.20 4.75 -11.72
C GLY A 184 2.81 5.38 -10.48
N ASP A 185 3.45 4.67 -9.55
CA ASP A 185 4.13 5.27 -8.38
C ASP A 185 5.12 6.37 -8.78
N THR A 186 5.96 6.06 -9.78
CA THR A 186 6.91 7.03 -10.35
C THR A 186 6.16 8.20 -10.98
N ARG A 187 5.08 7.93 -11.74
CA ARG A 187 4.29 8.97 -12.42
C ARG A 187 3.63 9.92 -11.43
N PHE A 188 3.03 9.39 -10.37
CA PHE A 188 2.45 10.16 -9.29
C PHE A 188 3.51 11.05 -8.62
N MET A 189 4.66 10.49 -8.26
CA MET A 189 5.72 11.28 -7.64
C MET A 189 6.22 12.39 -8.54
N LEU A 190 6.36 12.14 -9.85
CA LEU A 190 6.77 13.18 -10.80
C LEU A 190 5.73 14.29 -10.90
N GLY A 191 4.44 13.96 -10.93
CA GLY A 191 3.36 14.96 -10.87
C GLY A 191 3.44 15.81 -9.60
N LEU A 192 3.70 15.18 -8.45
CA LEU A 192 3.94 15.87 -7.19
C LEU A 192 5.13 16.84 -7.27
N LEU A 193 6.22 16.43 -7.92
CA LEU A 193 7.40 17.28 -8.12
C LEU A 193 7.09 18.47 -9.02
N GLN A 194 6.37 18.25 -10.12
CA GLN A 194 5.94 19.31 -11.04
C GLN A 194 5.11 20.37 -10.30
N GLU A 195 4.12 19.93 -9.52
CA GLU A 195 3.26 20.84 -8.76
C GLU A 195 4.00 21.58 -7.65
N SER A 196 4.91 20.91 -6.95
CA SER A 196 5.55 21.49 -5.75
C SER A 196 6.75 22.37 -6.09
N LEU A 197 7.42 22.11 -7.22
CA LEU A 197 8.65 22.80 -7.60
C LEU A 197 8.48 23.74 -8.81
N GLY A 198 7.35 23.67 -9.51
CA GLY A 198 7.09 24.48 -10.71
C GLY A 198 8.05 24.18 -11.87
N ILE A 199 8.63 22.98 -11.88
CA ILE A 199 9.63 22.58 -12.89
C ILE A 199 8.90 21.91 -14.05
N GLU A 200 8.99 22.50 -15.24
CA GLU A 200 8.37 21.97 -16.46
C GLU A 200 9.09 20.71 -17.00
N ASP A 201 10.41 20.60 -16.78
CA ASP A 201 11.24 19.49 -17.30
C ASP A 201 11.61 18.47 -16.20
N VAL A 202 10.61 17.72 -15.76
CA VAL A 202 10.78 16.64 -14.78
C VAL A 202 11.38 15.37 -15.41
N SER A 203 11.31 15.24 -16.74
CA SER A 203 11.93 14.18 -17.54
C SER A 203 13.45 14.13 -17.39
N SER A 204 14.09 15.31 -17.28
CA SER A 204 15.53 15.44 -17.05
C SER A 204 16.02 14.80 -15.73
N PHE A 205 15.13 14.53 -14.77
CA PHE A 205 15.49 13.97 -13.45
C PHE A 205 15.62 12.45 -13.44
N ILE A 206 14.98 11.75 -14.36
CA ILE A 206 14.97 10.28 -14.37
C ILE A 206 16.12 9.72 -15.23
N GLY A 207 16.71 10.55 -16.10
CA GLY A 207 17.71 10.09 -17.08
C GLY A 207 17.10 9.30 -18.25
N GLU A 208 15.78 9.11 -18.26
CA GLU A 208 15.01 8.44 -19.30
C GLU A 208 13.72 9.22 -19.59
N ALA A 209 13.29 9.18 -20.85
CA ALA A 209 12.06 9.83 -21.28
C ALA A 209 10.86 9.04 -20.73
N ILE A 210 10.20 9.57 -19.71
CA ILE A 210 8.89 9.08 -19.28
C ILE A 210 7.85 9.83 -20.09
N ASP A 211 7.09 9.08 -20.91
CA ASP A 211 5.98 9.64 -21.65
C ASP A 211 4.85 9.99 -20.68
N ILE A 212 4.64 11.27 -20.46
CA ILE A 212 3.68 11.80 -19.49
C ILE A 212 2.25 11.78 -20.07
N ASN A 213 2.09 11.43 -21.36
CA ASN A 213 0.87 11.66 -22.15
C ASN A 213 0.14 10.39 -22.65
N SER A 214 0.21 9.27 -21.93
CA SER A 214 -0.58 8.06 -22.21
C SER A 214 -1.59 7.71 -21.13
#